data_AF-A0A9X3YGY4-F1
#
_entry.id   AF-A0A9X3YGY4-F1
#
_cell.length_a   1.000
_cell.length_b   1.000
_cell.length_c   1.000
_cell.angle_alpha   90.00
_cell.angle_beta   90.00
_cell.angle_gamma   90.00
#
_symmetry.space_group_name_H-M   'P 1'
#
loop_
_entity.id
_entity.type
_entity.pdbx_description
1 polymer ?
#
loop_
_entity_poly.entity_id
_entity_poly.type
_entity_poly.pdbx_seq_one_letter_code
_entity_poly.pdbx_strand_id
1 'polypeptide(L)'
;RWDVLAWNAAADKVFGFSRVPVERRNLLWLLFTESSFRNLLDPWRDQASQILSSFRRDFVRAPLDPEIGTLVKDLEKCDPDFKMWWRQHDIHGPCQGVRYLQVQEVGAVVFDHTSLMIDIDRDLRLVCYAAKEGQVQSARFEQWLTARSESSGT
;
A
#
# COMPACT_ATOMS: atom_id res chain seq x y z
N ARG A 1 -9.59 -10.24 2.36
CA ARG A 1 -8.85 -10.03 1.09
C ARG A 1 -8.35 -8.57 1.05
N TRP A 2 -7.09 -8.29 0.72
CA TRP A 2 -6.49 -6.93 0.75
C TRP A 2 -6.81 -6.09 -0.50
N ASP A 3 -8.05 -6.19 -0.98
CA ASP A 3 -8.49 -5.47 -2.16
C ASP A 3 -8.80 -4.02 -1.81
N VAL A 4 -8.51 -3.12 -2.75
CA VAL A 4 -8.86 -1.71 -2.60
C VAL A 4 -10.26 -1.50 -3.15
N LEU A 5 -11.23 -1.47 -2.25
CA LEU A 5 -12.65 -1.36 -2.59
C LEU A 5 -13.06 0.10 -2.87
N ALA A 6 -12.46 1.05 -2.16
CA ALA A 6 -12.74 2.48 -2.30
C ALA A 6 -11.52 3.31 -1.89
N TRP A 7 -11.46 4.54 -2.39
CA TRP A 7 -10.40 5.50 -2.07
C TRP A 7 -10.91 6.93 -2.30
N ASN A 8 -10.25 7.91 -1.67
CA ASN A 8 -10.51 9.32 -1.93
C ASN A 8 -9.57 9.88 -3.01
N ALA A 9 -9.83 11.10 -3.49
CA ALA A 9 -9.02 11.73 -4.54
C ALA A 9 -7.53 11.87 -4.16
N ALA A 10 -7.23 12.13 -2.89
CA ALA A 10 -5.85 12.25 -2.41
C ALA A 10 -5.10 10.91 -2.51
N ALA A 11 -5.73 9.82 -2.08
CA ALA A 11 -5.19 8.48 -2.22
C ALA A 11 -5.03 8.09 -3.69
N ASP A 12 -5.97 8.46 -4.56
CA ASP A 12 -5.81 8.21 -6.01
C ASP A 12 -4.61 8.95 -6.60
N LYS A 13 -4.39 10.20 -6.16
CA LYS A 13 -3.26 11.02 -6.63
C LYS A 13 -1.92 10.40 -6.25
N VAL A 14 -1.84 9.75 -5.09
CA VAL A 14 -0.61 9.11 -4.59
C VAL A 14 -0.41 7.70 -5.14
N PHE A 15 -1.47 6.88 -5.12
CA PHE A 15 -1.38 5.44 -5.39
C PHE A 15 -1.89 5.05 -6.79
N GLY A 16 -2.61 5.92 -7.48
CA GLY A 16 -3.09 5.69 -8.84
C GLY A 16 -4.13 4.58 -8.96
N PHE A 17 -4.94 4.33 -7.93
CA PHE A 17 -5.86 3.19 -7.88
C PHE A 17 -6.87 3.15 -9.04
N SER A 18 -7.32 4.30 -9.53
CA SER A 18 -8.22 4.45 -10.67
C SER A 18 -7.65 3.92 -11.98
N ARG A 19 -6.32 3.87 -12.11
CA ARG A 19 -5.61 3.38 -13.30
C ARG A 19 -5.43 1.86 -13.30
N VAL A 20 -5.67 1.21 -12.16
CA VAL A 20 -5.54 -0.24 -12.00
C VAL A 20 -6.89 -0.91 -12.27
N PRO A 21 -6.95 -1.95 -13.13
CA PRO A 21 -8.14 -2.79 -13.28
C PRO A 21 -8.59 -3.39 -11.95
N VAL A 22 -9.90 -3.55 -11.75
CA VAL A 22 -10.48 -3.99 -10.48
C VAL A 22 -9.90 -5.34 -10.03
N GLU A 23 -9.68 -6.25 -10.98
CA GLU A 23 -9.19 -7.61 -10.75
C GLU A 23 -7.74 -7.65 -10.26
N ARG A 24 -6.99 -6.56 -10.45
CA ARG A 24 -5.59 -6.41 -10.02
C ARG A 24 -5.43 -5.37 -8.92
N ARG A 25 -6.52 -4.76 -8.46
CA ARG A 25 -6.51 -3.69 -7.45
C ARG A 25 -6.46 -4.28 -6.04
N ASN A 26 -5.38 -4.99 -5.76
CA ASN A 26 -5.06 -5.57 -4.46
C ASN A 26 -3.74 -4.98 -3.96
N LEU A 27 -3.69 -4.48 -2.73
CA LEU A 27 -2.51 -3.77 -2.22
C LEU A 27 -1.25 -4.64 -2.22
N LEU A 28 -1.38 -5.94 -1.92
CA LEU A 28 -0.25 -6.85 -1.94
C LEU A 28 0.20 -7.13 -3.37
N TRP A 29 -0.73 -7.31 -4.30
CA TRP A 29 -0.42 -7.44 -5.72
C TRP A 29 0.39 -6.23 -6.20
N LEU A 30 -0.16 -5.02 -6.00
CA LEU A 30 0.46 -3.76 -6.43
C LEU A 30 1.86 -3.58 -5.86
N LEU A 31 2.05 -3.90 -4.57
CA LEU A 31 3.35 -3.78 -3.88
C LEU A 31 4.50 -4.53 -4.58
N PHE A 32 4.20 -5.69 -5.17
CA PHE A 32 5.21 -6.58 -5.76
C PHE A 32 5.24 -6.53 -7.29
N THR A 33 4.14 -6.18 -7.96
CA THR A 33 4.07 -6.22 -9.43
C THR A 33 4.14 -4.86 -10.10
N GLU A 34 3.78 -3.77 -9.42
CA GLU A 34 3.74 -2.45 -10.02
C GLU A 34 5.01 -1.64 -9.68
N SER A 35 5.71 -1.20 -10.72
CA SER A 35 6.91 -0.36 -10.56
C SER A 35 6.60 0.97 -9.88
N SER A 36 5.38 1.50 -10.05
CA SER A 36 4.93 2.72 -9.36
C SER A 36 4.94 2.55 -7.84
N PHE A 37 4.45 1.42 -7.31
CA PHE A 37 4.49 1.11 -5.88
C PHE A 37 5.91 0.83 -5.40
N ARG A 38 6.71 0.15 -6.23
CA ARG A 38 8.12 -0.15 -5.90
C ARG A 38 8.98 1.11 -5.79
N ASN A 39 8.70 2.12 -6.61
CA ASN A 39 9.37 3.43 -6.56
C ASN A 39 8.77 4.36 -5.49
N LEU A 40 7.48 4.20 -5.19
CA LEU A 40 6.79 5.02 -4.20
C LEU A 40 7.26 4.70 -2.78
N LEU A 41 7.50 3.43 -2.42
CA LEU A 41 7.97 3.07 -1.08
C LEU A 41 9.49 3.13 -1.01
N ASP A 42 10.04 3.93 -0.10
CA ASP A 42 11.49 4.09 0.05
C ASP A 42 11.94 4.11 1.51
N PRO A 43 12.79 3.17 1.97
CA PRO A 43 13.32 2.01 1.24
C PRO A 43 12.25 0.93 1.03
N TRP A 44 12.09 0.47 -0.22
CA TRP A 44 11.04 -0.49 -0.59
C TRP A 44 11.17 -1.82 0.17
N ARG A 45 12.38 -2.40 0.26
CA ARG A 45 12.59 -3.73 0.87
C ARG A 45 12.12 -3.78 2.32
N ASP A 46 12.44 -2.76 3.10
CA ASP A 46 12.10 -2.71 4.53
C ASP A 46 10.60 -2.52 4.74
N GLN A 47 9.96 -1.68 3.94
CA GLN A 47 8.52 -1.46 4.05
C GLN A 47 7.72 -2.65 3.49
N ALA A 48 8.16 -3.23 2.37
CA ALA A 48 7.51 -4.39 1.76
C ALA A 48 7.52 -5.61 2.69
N SER A 49 8.62 -5.87 3.41
CA SER A 49 8.71 -6.97 4.38
C SER A 49 7.75 -6.77 5.58
N GLN A 50 7.61 -5.54 6.08
CA GLN A 50 6.65 -5.20 7.15
C GLN A 50 5.19 -5.33 6.69
N ILE A 51 4.90 -4.88 5.46
CA ILE A 51 3.58 -5.01 4.86
C ILE A 51 3.24 -6.49 4.64
N LEU A 52 4.17 -7.28 4.10
CA LEU A 52 4.02 -8.73 3.91
C LEU A 52 3.81 -9.46 5.23
N SER A 53 4.55 -9.10 6.28
CA SER A 53 4.37 -9.65 7.62
C SER A 53 2.97 -9.36 8.17
N SER A 54 2.41 -8.20 7.86
CA SER A 54 1.04 -7.83 8.24
C SER A 54 0.00 -8.63 7.47
N PHE A 55 0.20 -8.79 6.16
CA PHE A 55 -0.64 -9.65 5.32
C PHE A 55 -0.64 -11.10 5.82
N ARG A 56 0.53 -11.63 6.19
CA ARG A 56 0.64 -13.00 6.72
C ARG A 56 -0.18 -13.19 8.01
N ARG A 57 -0.17 -12.22 8.91
CA ARG A 57 -1.00 -12.29 10.14
C ARG A 57 -2.49 -12.33 9.81
N ASP A 58 -2.92 -11.58 8.80
CA ASP A 58 -4.30 -11.61 8.33
C ASP A 58 -4.63 -12.94 7.63
N PHE A 59 -3.70 -13.48 6.83
CA PHE A 59 -3.84 -14.79 6.14
C PHE A 59 -4.05 -15.95 7.10
N VAL A 60 -3.26 -16.02 8.19
CA VAL A 60 -3.38 -17.09 9.21
C VAL A 60 -4.75 -17.09 9.89
N ARG A 61 -5.41 -15.92 9.99
CA ARG A 61 -6.74 -15.78 10.60
C ARG A 61 -7.88 -16.16 9.65
N ALA A 62 -7.63 -16.16 8.33
CA ALA A 62 -8.62 -16.47 7.31
C ALA A 62 -8.10 -17.51 6.27
N PRO A 63 -7.66 -18.71 6.70
CA PRO A 63 -7.00 -19.68 5.81
C PRO A 63 -7.94 -20.37 4.81
N LEU A 64 -9.26 -20.17 4.92
CA LEU A 64 -10.28 -20.85 4.10
C LEU A 64 -10.69 -20.07 2.84
N ASP A 65 -10.11 -18.90 2.57
CA ASP A 65 -10.41 -18.10 1.37
C ASP A 65 -9.59 -18.60 0.15
N PRO A 66 -10.19 -19.29 -0.84
CA PRO A 66 -9.48 -19.84 -1.99
C PRO A 66 -8.83 -18.76 -2.88
N GLU A 67 -9.37 -17.54 -2.86
CA GLU A 67 -8.86 -16.44 -3.68
C GLU A 67 -7.53 -15.92 -3.12
N ILE A 68 -7.38 -15.88 -1.79
CA ILE A 68 -6.10 -15.50 -1.18
C ILE A 68 -5.00 -16.52 -1.50
N GLY A 69 -5.34 -17.82 -1.50
CA GLY A 69 -4.42 -18.88 -1.91
C GLY A 69 -3.97 -18.73 -3.37
N THR A 70 -4.87 -18.28 -4.25
CA THR A 70 -4.56 -18.00 -5.67
C THR A 70 -3.63 -16.79 -5.80
N LEU A 71 -3.93 -15.69 -5.11
CA LEU A 71 -3.09 -14.49 -5.06
C LEU A 71 -1.65 -14.80 -4.65
N VAL A 72 -1.48 -15.58 -3.58
CA VAL A 72 -0.15 -16.00 -3.10
C VAL A 72 0.61 -16.81 -4.16
N LYS A 73 -0.06 -17.79 -4.79
CA LYS A 73 0.56 -18.61 -5.84
C LYS A 73 1.00 -17.79 -7.05
N ASP A 74 0.22 -16.78 -7.42
CA ASP A 74 0.55 -15.93 -8.57
C ASP A 74 1.66 -14.94 -8.22
N LEU A 75 1.66 -14.36 -7.02
CA LEU A 75 2.77 -13.54 -6.53
C LEU A 75 4.09 -14.33 -6.43
N GLU A 76 4.07 -15.59 -5.98
CA GLU A 76 5.26 -16.45 -5.98
C GLU A 76 5.84 -16.70 -7.39
N LYS A 77 5.03 -16.59 -8.44
CA LYS A 77 5.49 -16.71 -9.84
C LYS A 77 6.00 -15.38 -10.38
N CYS A 78 5.38 -14.27 -9.98
CA CYS A 78 5.64 -12.95 -10.54
C CYS A 78 6.84 -12.24 -9.91
N ASP A 79 7.10 -12.41 -8.61
CA ASP A 79 8.20 -11.70 -7.93
C ASP A 79 9.07 -12.66 -7.08
N PRO A 80 10.38 -12.74 -7.34
CA PRO A 80 11.28 -13.64 -6.63
C PRO A 80 11.53 -13.20 -5.18
N ASP A 81 11.50 -11.89 -4.88
CA ASP A 81 11.64 -11.38 -3.51
C ASP A 81 10.43 -11.84 -2.68
N PHE A 82 9.20 -11.72 -3.22
CA PHE A 82 7.98 -12.24 -2.61
C PHE A 82 8.09 -13.73 -2.33
N LYS A 83 8.46 -14.53 -3.34
CA LYS A 83 8.58 -15.99 -3.18
C LYS A 83 9.54 -16.37 -2.05
N MET A 84 10.70 -15.71 -1.99
CA MET A 84 11.69 -15.94 -0.95
C MET A 84 11.14 -15.58 0.43
N TRP A 85 10.64 -14.35 0.59
CA TRP A 85 10.12 -13.85 1.87
C TRP A 85 8.86 -14.60 2.32
N TRP A 86 8.01 -15.01 1.40
CA TRP A 86 6.81 -15.80 1.70
C TRP A 86 7.17 -17.17 2.29
N ARG A 87 8.22 -17.81 1.78
CA ARG A 87 8.67 -19.14 2.24
C ARG A 87 9.48 -19.12 3.53
N GLN A 88 10.21 -18.04 3.79
CA GLN A 88 11.00 -17.91 5.02
C GLN A 88 10.13 -17.83 6.29
N HIS A 89 8.83 -17.50 6.14
CA HIS A 89 7.90 -17.33 7.27
C HIS A 89 8.36 -16.29 8.31
N ASP A 90 9.34 -15.46 7.97
CA ASP A 90 9.88 -14.45 8.86
C ASP A 90 8.83 -13.39 9.15
N ILE A 91 8.33 -13.40 10.38
CA ILE A 91 7.48 -12.34 10.90
C ILE A 91 8.41 -11.21 11.31
N HIS A 92 8.54 -10.21 10.43
CA HIS A 92 9.26 -8.99 10.78
C HIS A 92 8.45 -8.23 11.83
N GLY A 93 9.15 -7.36 12.57
CA GLY A 93 8.56 -6.55 13.66
C GLY A 93 7.28 -5.81 13.25
N PRO A 94 6.46 -5.39 14.22
CA PRO A 94 5.20 -4.72 13.94
C PRO A 94 5.40 -3.52 13.00
N CYS A 95 4.46 -3.33 12.09
CA CYS A 95 4.36 -2.11 11.29
C CYS A 95 4.38 -0.93 12.27
N GLN A 96 5.42 -0.10 12.20
CA GLN A 96 5.69 0.98 13.17
C GLN A 96 4.68 2.13 13.11
N GLY A 97 3.57 1.96 12.38
CA GLY A 97 2.62 3.03 12.11
C GLY A 97 3.23 4.17 11.29
N VAL A 98 4.35 3.94 10.60
CA VAL A 98 5.02 4.94 9.76
C VAL A 98 5.21 4.40 8.35
N ARG A 99 5.06 5.27 7.36
CA ARG A 99 5.30 5.01 5.95
C ARG A 99 6.17 6.11 5.35
N TYR A 100 7.14 5.71 4.56
CA TYR A 100 8.06 6.60 3.87
C TYR A 100 7.76 6.51 2.38
N LEU A 101 7.18 7.57 1.82
CA LEU A 101 6.77 7.60 0.42
C LEU A 101 7.59 8.62 -0.37
N GLN A 102 8.07 8.24 -1.55
CA GLN A 102 8.64 9.13 -2.57
C GLN A 102 7.54 9.55 -3.54
N VAL A 103 6.87 10.65 -3.22
CA VAL A 103 5.83 11.22 -4.07
C VAL A 103 6.53 12.00 -5.20
N GLN A 104 6.36 11.59 -6.46
CA GLN A 104 7.18 12.04 -7.59
C GLN A 104 7.32 13.57 -7.71
N GLU A 105 6.25 14.33 -7.48
CA GLU A 105 6.22 15.79 -7.58
C GLU A 105 6.62 16.53 -6.29
N VAL A 106 6.73 15.83 -5.16
CA VAL A 106 6.98 16.42 -3.84
C VAL A 106 8.32 15.99 -3.24
N GLY A 107 8.75 14.77 -3.52
CA GLY A 107 9.90 14.08 -2.93
C GLY A 107 9.51 13.20 -1.74
N ALA A 108 10.47 13.00 -0.82
CA ALA A 108 10.28 12.16 0.35
C ALA A 108 9.28 12.77 1.35
N VAL A 109 8.20 12.06 1.64
CA VAL A 109 7.18 12.44 2.62
C VAL A 109 6.98 11.29 3.60
N VAL A 110 6.99 11.63 4.89
CA VAL A 110 6.75 10.67 5.97
C VAL A 110 5.29 10.74 6.38
N PHE A 111 4.64 9.60 6.50
CA PHE A 111 3.25 9.48 6.90
C PHE A 111 3.11 8.65 8.17
N ASP A 112 2.23 9.08 9.06
CA ASP A 112 1.63 8.21 10.06
C ASP A 112 0.59 7.33 9.36
N HIS A 113 0.76 6.02 9.49
CA HIS A 113 -0.05 4.97 8.87
C HIS A 113 -0.88 4.26 9.92
N THR A 114 -2.20 4.37 9.80
CA THR A 114 -3.15 3.74 10.71
C THR A 114 -4.05 2.78 9.95
N SER A 115 -4.26 1.59 10.51
CA SER A 115 -5.16 0.57 9.99
C SER A 115 -6.28 0.33 11.00
N LEU A 116 -7.52 0.64 10.63
CA LEU A 116 -8.70 0.54 11.48
C LEU A 116 -9.61 -0.56 10.94
N MET A 117 -9.91 -1.57 11.76
CA MET A 117 -10.90 -2.59 11.42
C MET A 117 -12.31 -2.04 11.64
N ILE A 118 -13.22 -2.31 10.70
CA ILE A 118 -14.62 -1.94 10.84
C ILE A 118 -15.31 -3.02 11.70
N ASP A 119 -16.00 -2.63 12.77
CA ASP A 119 -16.54 -3.63 13.72
C ASP A 119 -17.77 -4.36 13.16
N ILE A 120 -18.63 -3.65 12.41
CA ILE A 120 -19.85 -4.22 11.81
C ILE A 120 -19.55 -5.18 10.65
N ASP A 121 -18.38 -5.01 10.02
CA ASP A 121 -17.90 -5.88 8.95
C ASP A 121 -16.39 -6.07 9.12
N ARG A 122 -16.03 -7.17 9.78
CA ARG A 122 -14.64 -7.47 10.14
C ARG A 122 -13.77 -7.88 8.96
N ASP A 123 -14.36 -7.99 7.77
CA ASP A 123 -13.61 -8.19 6.53
C ASP A 123 -13.19 -6.85 5.91
N LEU A 124 -13.72 -5.73 6.41
CA LEU A 124 -13.37 -4.37 5.98
C LEU A 124 -12.36 -3.69 6.90
N ARG A 125 -11.49 -2.90 6.28
CA ARG A 125 -10.46 -2.09 6.93
C ARG A 125 -10.35 -0.74 6.26
N LEU A 126 -10.26 0.30 7.08
CA LEU A 126 -9.85 1.64 6.64
C LEU A 126 -8.35 1.81 6.88
N VAL A 127 -7.63 2.23 5.85
CA VAL A 127 -6.20 2.59 5.94
C VAL A 127 -6.06 4.09 5.76
N CYS A 128 -5.48 4.75 6.76
CA CYS A 128 -5.24 6.19 6.76
C CYS A 128 -3.75 6.47 6.67
N TYR A 129 -3.38 7.42 5.81
CA TYR A 129 -2.05 8.00 5.71
C TYR A 129 -2.16 9.49 6.03
N ALA A 130 -1.58 9.92 7.14
CA ALA A 130 -1.52 11.33 7.54
C ALA A 130 -0.08 11.83 7.40
N ALA A 131 0.17 12.88 6.61
CA ALA A 131 1.51 13.43 6.46
C ALA A 131 2.00 13.94 7.82
N LYS A 132 3.22 13.56 8.22
CA LYS A 132 3.73 13.85 9.54
C LYS A 132 3.95 15.35 9.71
N GLU A 133 3.35 15.94 10.73
CA GLU A 133 3.39 17.39 10.96
C GLU A 133 4.83 17.89 11.23
N GLY A 134 5.03 19.20 11.02
CA GLY A 134 6.31 19.87 11.32
C GLY A 134 7.43 19.64 10.30
N GLN A 135 7.15 18.96 9.18
CA GLN A 135 8.13 18.76 8.11
C GLN A 135 7.82 19.63 6.88
N VAL A 136 8.87 20.21 6.29
CA VAL A 136 8.77 21.03 5.07
C VAL A 136 8.11 20.25 3.92
N GLN A 137 8.43 18.96 3.82
CA GLN A 137 7.89 18.10 2.77
C GLN A 137 6.39 17.79 2.97
N SER A 138 5.91 17.72 4.21
CA SER A 138 4.47 17.57 4.51
C SER A 138 3.68 18.80 4.08
N ALA A 139 4.19 20.01 4.34
CA ALA A 139 3.55 21.24 3.87
C ALA A 139 3.50 21.32 2.33
N ARG A 140 4.59 20.91 1.65
CA ARG A 140 4.61 20.81 0.18
C ARG A 140 3.63 19.77 -0.34
N PHE A 141 3.51 18.63 0.35
CA PHE A 141 2.54 17.59 0.01
C PHE A 141 1.10 18.10 0.09
N GLU A 142 0.74 18.83 1.14
CA GLU A 142 -0.60 19.43 1.29
C GLU A 142 -0.92 20.46 0.20
N GLN A 143 0.06 21.31 -0.13
CA GLN A 143 -0.06 22.26 -1.25
C GLN A 143 -0.25 21.52 -2.57
N TRP A 144 0.54 20.47 -2.81
CA TRP A 144 0.39 19.63 -4.00
C TRP A 144 -0.96 18.93 -4.06
N LEU A 145 -1.52 18.45 -2.94
CA LEU A 145 -2.84 17.83 -2.90
C LEU A 145 -3.96 18.81 -3.30
N THR A 146 -3.84 20.06 -2.85
CA THR A 146 -4.86 21.11 -3.07
C THR A 146 -4.72 21.84 -4.40
N ALA A 147 -3.54 21.79 -5.02
CA ALA A 147 -3.33 22.32 -6.36
C ALA A 147 -4.25 21.59 -7.36
N ARG A 148 -5.20 22.32 -7.95
CA ARG A 148 -6.03 21.82 -9.07
C ARG A 148 -5.09 21.44 -10.21
N SER A 149 -5.27 20.25 -10.77
CA SER A 149 -4.67 19.89 -12.05
C SER A 149 -5.14 20.92 -13.08
N GLU A 150 -4.29 21.88 -13.45
CA GLU A 150 -4.58 22.74 -14.58
C GLU A 150 -4.62 21.86 -15.84
N SER A 151 -5.80 21.78 -16.42
CA SER A 151 -6.14 20.98 -17.58
C SER A 151 -5.19 21.29 -18.74
N SER A 152 -4.41 20.31 -19.18
CA SER A 152 -3.92 20.32 -20.57
C SER A 152 -5.07 19.83 -21.46
N GLY A 153 -5.96 20.77 -21.78
CA GLY A 153 -6.75 20.68 -23.00
C GLY A 153 -5.88 21.18 -24.15
N THR A 154 -5.67 20.34 -25.16
CA THR A 154 -5.36 20.75 -26.53
C THR A 154 -5.96 19.72 -27.46
#